data_AF-A0A225DQK8-F1
#
_entry.id   AF-A0A225DQK8-F1
#
_cell.length_a   1.000
_cell.length_b   1.000
_cell.length_c   1.000
_cell.angle_alpha   90.00
_cell.angle_beta   90.00
_cell.angle_gamma   90.00
#
_symmetry.space_group_name_H-M   'P 1'
#
loop_
_entity.id
_entity.type
_entity.pdbx_description
1 polymer ?
#
loop_
_entity_poly.entity_id
_entity_poly.type
_entity_poly.pdbx_seq_one_letter_code
_entity_poly.pdbx_strand_id
1 'polypeptide(L)'
;MTTTWMAHAGLATIAVAAASATGCDAPPRGAVTETATTEARPPSPLAATNQTAPISRPAAPKPDITLMAYDPVNRTLTLYELPDRSSRWMLATTSVPTGVPVEREHQFPQDMDLDLDQTTVFYTVPNNRPSPAVPIREILEAGGQRAFLP
;
A
#
# COMPACT_ATOMS: atom_id res chain seq x y z
N MET A 1 39.33 20.45 30.73
CA MET A 1 39.36 19.57 29.54
C MET A 1 37.94 19.16 29.22
N THR A 2 37.27 19.89 28.31
CA THR A 2 36.01 19.43 27.69
C THR A 2 35.91 20.07 26.32
N THR A 3 35.84 19.22 25.31
CA THR A 3 35.95 19.51 23.88
C THR A 3 34.60 19.94 23.31
N THR A 4 34.52 21.15 22.75
CA THR A 4 33.37 21.65 21.98
C THR A 4 33.57 21.31 20.51
N TRP A 5 32.65 20.53 19.92
CA TRP A 5 32.64 20.17 18.51
C TRP A 5 31.75 21.13 17.71
N MET A 6 32.30 21.66 16.62
CA MET A 6 31.62 22.53 15.65
C MET A 6 30.72 21.70 14.72
N ALA A 7 29.45 22.11 14.57
CA ALA A 7 28.55 21.58 13.56
C ALA A 7 28.73 22.35 12.23
N HIS A 8 29.11 21.65 11.17
CA HIS A 8 29.07 22.16 9.80
C HIS A 8 27.70 21.87 9.18
N ALA A 9 26.94 22.92 8.90
CA ALA A 9 25.75 22.85 8.07
C ALA A 9 26.14 23.08 6.61
N GLY A 10 25.80 22.14 5.74
CA GLY A 10 25.93 22.32 4.31
C GLY A 10 25.02 21.35 3.59
N LEU A 11 23.98 21.87 2.95
CA LEU A 11 23.38 21.21 1.79
C LEU A 11 22.95 22.26 0.77
N ALA A 12 23.47 22.04 -0.44
CA ALA A 12 23.49 22.93 -1.57
C ALA A 12 22.21 22.83 -2.39
N THR A 13 21.77 23.99 -2.88
CA THR A 13 20.75 24.16 -3.91
C THR A 13 21.34 23.78 -5.27
N ILE A 14 20.69 22.90 -6.03
CA ILE A 14 21.01 22.74 -7.45
C ILE A 14 19.71 22.89 -8.25
N ALA A 15 19.62 24.05 -8.91
CA ALA A 15 18.70 24.31 -10.00
C ALA A 15 19.26 23.69 -11.29
N VAL A 16 18.41 23.07 -12.11
CA VAL A 16 18.75 22.72 -13.49
C VAL A 16 17.89 23.56 -14.43
N ALA A 17 18.60 24.40 -15.17
CA ALA A 17 18.12 25.35 -16.15
C ALA A 17 17.83 24.68 -17.51
N ALA A 18 16.99 25.37 -18.28
CA ALA A 18 16.55 25.01 -19.61
C ALA A 18 17.48 25.49 -20.74
N ALA A 19 17.45 24.75 -21.85
CA ALA A 19 17.42 25.19 -23.26
C ALA A 19 18.68 25.72 -24.01
N SER A 20 18.90 25.12 -25.20
CA SER A 20 19.09 25.72 -26.55
C SER A 20 20.42 25.55 -27.31
N ALA A 21 20.29 25.05 -28.56
CA ALA A 21 21.01 25.33 -29.84
C ALA A 21 22.53 25.03 -29.92
N THR A 22 23.12 24.54 -31.02
CA THR A 22 23.05 24.93 -32.45
C THR A 22 23.55 23.82 -33.37
N GLY A 23 23.09 23.78 -34.62
CA GLY A 23 23.67 22.93 -35.67
C GLY A 23 22.91 23.00 -36.99
N CYS A 24 23.15 24.07 -37.75
CA CYS A 24 22.66 24.29 -39.11
C CYS A 24 23.30 23.31 -40.09
N ASP A 25 22.51 22.67 -40.95
CA ASP A 25 22.84 22.49 -42.36
C ASP A 25 21.55 22.23 -43.14
N ALA A 26 21.30 23.03 -44.17
CA ALA A 26 20.09 22.99 -44.98
C ALA A 26 20.47 22.76 -46.44
N PRO A 27 19.75 21.85 -47.13
CA PRO A 27 19.55 21.98 -48.58
C PRO A 27 18.04 21.84 -48.94
N PRO A 28 17.61 21.99 -50.20
CA PRO A 28 16.83 23.15 -50.61
C PRO A 28 15.37 22.83 -50.98
N ARG A 29 14.63 23.92 -51.19
CA ARG A 29 13.28 24.02 -51.77
C ARG A 29 13.03 23.08 -52.96
N GLY A 30 11.86 22.46 -52.93
CA GLY A 30 11.00 22.34 -54.11
C GLY A 30 10.27 21.00 -54.25
N ALA A 31 8.93 21.06 -54.25
CA ALA A 31 7.98 20.08 -54.82
C ALA A 31 7.92 18.72 -54.07
N VAL A 32 6.79 18.05 -53.82
CA VAL A 32 5.40 18.11 -54.26
C VAL A 32 4.61 17.11 -53.38
N THR A 33 3.34 17.46 -53.11
CA THR A 33 2.16 16.57 -53.10
C THR A 33 2.10 15.32 -52.19
N GLU A 34 0.99 15.26 -51.44
CA GLU A 34 0.30 14.06 -50.93
C GLU A 34 0.51 12.80 -51.77
N THR A 35 0.56 11.61 -51.16
CA THR A 35 -0.53 10.61 -51.16
C THR A 35 -0.06 9.36 -50.39
N ALA A 36 -0.88 8.90 -49.46
CA ALA A 36 -0.71 7.64 -48.73
C ALA A 36 -0.64 6.44 -49.69
N THR A 37 0.22 5.46 -49.41
CA THR A 37 0.08 4.09 -49.93
C THR A 37 0.41 3.09 -48.84
N THR A 38 -0.63 2.34 -48.48
CA THR A 38 -0.66 1.09 -47.71
C THR A 38 0.44 0.11 -48.14
N GLU A 39 1.30 -0.30 -47.21
CA GLU A 39 2.02 -1.57 -47.33
C GLU A 39 1.67 -2.45 -46.14
N ALA A 40 0.80 -3.43 -46.43
CA ALA A 40 0.30 -4.41 -45.50
C ALA A 40 1.44 -5.36 -45.08
N ARG A 41 1.88 -5.24 -43.83
CA ARG A 41 2.72 -6.25 -43.19
C ARG A 41 1.81 -7.36 -42.64
N PRO A 42 1.96 -8.63 -43.03
CA PRO A 42 1.17 -9.70 -42.44
C PRO A 42 1.52 -9.85 -40.95
N PRO A 43 0.55 -10.01 -40.05
CA PRO A 43 0.82 -10.37 -38.67
C PRO A 43 1.30 -11.82 -38.64
N SER A 44 2.52 -12.06 -38.13
CA SER A 44 3.01 -13.41 -37.83
C SER A 44 2.05 -14.11 -36.86
N PRO A 45 1.44 -15.24 -37.23
CA PRO A 45 0.73 -16.09 -36.28
C PRO A 45 1.69 -17.18 -35.83
N LEU A 46 2.15 -17.15 -34.57
CA LEU A 46 2.59 -18.32 -33.77
C LEU A 46 3.39 -17.86 -32.55
N ALA A 47 2.69 -17.73 -31.42
CA ALA A 47 3.12 -18.29 -30.13
C ALA A 47 1.89 -18.32 -29.23
N ALA A 48 1.18 -19.45 -29.29
CA ALA A 48 0.07 -19.75 -28.43
C ALA A 48 0.48 -19.60 -26.95
N THR A 49 -0.27 -18.73 -26.25
CA THR A 49 -0.81 -18.97 -24.91
C THR A 49 -0.22 -20.15 -24.14
N ASN A 50 0.92 -19.92 -23.50
CA ASN A 50 1.25 -20.56 -22.22
C ASN A 50 1.20 -19.47 -21.13
N GLN A 51 0.06 -18.79 -21.03
CA GLN A 51 -0.30 -18.18 -19.75
C GLN A 51 -0.69 -19.34 -18.85
N THR A 52 0.29 -19.94 -18.19
CA THR A 52 0.05 -20.71 -16.98
C THR A 52 -0.82 -19.84 -16.09
N ALA A 53 -2.09 -20.20 -15.94
CA ALA A 53 -2.98 -19.51 -15.02
C ALA A 53 -2.23 -19.42 -13.69
N PRO A 54 -2.05 -18.22 -13.10
CA PRO A 54 -1.37 -18.12 -11.82
C PRO A 54 -2.13 -19.03 -10.88
N ILE A 55 -1.45 -20.08 -10.41
CA ILE A 55 -2.02 -21.04 -9.47
C ILE A 55 -2.42 -20.19 -8.27
N SER A 56 -3.71 -19.90 -8.17
CA SER A 56 -4.25 -18.95 -7.21
C SER A 56 -4.22 -19.67 -5.87
N ARG A 57 -3.07 -19.59 -5.19
CA ARG A 57 -2.94 -20.12 -3.84
C ARG A 57 -4.00 -19.40 -2.98
N PRO A 58 -4.82 -20.13 -2.21
CA PRO A 58 -5.92 -19.55 -1.44
C PRO A 58 -5.44 -18.33 -0.64
N ALA A 59 -6.17 -17.23 -0.75
CA ALA A 59 -5.96 -16.06 0.09
C ALA A 59 -6.21 -16.44 1.56
N ALA A 60 -5.52 -15.78 2.48
CA ALA A 60 -5.85 -15.95 3.90
C ALA A 60 -7.31 -15.52 4.13
N PRO A 61 -8.06 -16.20 5.02
CA PRO A 61 -9.45 -15.86 5.27
C PRO A 61 -9.61 -14.42 5.76
N LYS A 62 -10.80 -13.81 5.58
CA LYS A 62 -11.11 -12.51 6.19
C LYS A 62 -11.12 -12.68 7.72
N PRO A 63 -10.57 -11.73 8.49
CA PRO A 63 -10.70 -11.75 9.94
C PRO A 63 -12.17 -11.75 10.38
N ASP A 64 -12.48 -12.52 11.41
CA ASP A 64 -13.83 -12.58 11.97
C ASP A 64 -14.08 -11.40 12.92
N ILE A 65 -14.83 -10.41 12.42
CA ILE A 65 -15.15 -9.19 13.15
C ILE A 65 -16.02 -9.45 14.39
N THR A 66 -16.74 -10.58 14.43
CA THR A 66 -17.62 -10.91 15.56
C THR A 66 -16.82 -11.35 16.80
N LEU A 67 -15.57 -11.75 16.59
CA LEU A 67 -14.62 -12.15 17.64
C LEU A 67 -13.66 -11.02 18.02
N MET A 68 -13.88 -9.81 17.50
CA MET A 68 -13.10 -8.62 17.80
C MET A 68 -13.94 -7.62 18.59
N ALA A 69 -13.26 -6.68 19.25
CA ALA A 69 -13.91 -5.54 19.90
C ALA A 69 -13.00 -4.32 19.86
N TYR A 70 -13.62 -3.15 19.79
CA TYR A 70 -12.93 -1.87 19.95
C TYR A 70 -13.66 -1.05 21.00
N ASP A 71 -12.94 -0.65 22.04
CA ASP A 71 -13.43 0.26 23.09
C ASP A 71 -12.96 1.69 22.78
N PRO A 72 -13.86 2.60 22.36
CA PRO A 72 -13.49 3.97 22.06
C PRO A 72 -13.14 4.80 23.30
N VAL A 73 -13.58 4.38 24.50
CA VAL A 73 -13.31 5.09 25.76
C VAL A 73 -11.87 4.85 26.19
N ASN A 74 -11.46 3.58 26.23
CA ASN A 74 -10.09 3.21 26.62
C ASN A 74 -9.10 3.21 25.44
N ARG A 75 -9.63 3.38 24.22
CA ARG A 75 -8.91 3.27 22.94
C ARG A 75 -8.18 1.93 22.83
N THR A 76 -8.87 0.85 23.16
CA THR A 76 -8.32 -0.50 23.19
C THR A 76 -8.98 -1.37 22.12
N LEU A 77 -8.16 -1.99 21.29
CA LEU A 77 -8.54 -3.00 20.32
C LEU A 77 -8.25 -4.39 20.89
N THR A 78 -9.25 -5.25 20.89
CA THR A 78 -9.15 -6.65 21.31
C THR A 78 -9.34 -7.57 20.11
N LEU A 79 -8.37 -8.47 19.91
CA LEU A 79 -8.27 -9.40 18.81
C LEU A 79 -8.25 -10.84 19.34
N TYR A 80 -8.85 -11.76 18.59
CA TYR A 80 -8.83 -13.18 18.95
C TYR A 80 -7.45 -13.81 18.69
N GLU A 81 -7.22 -14.98 19.29
CA GLU A 81 -5.99 -15.73 19.08
C GLU A 81 -6.00 -16.40 17.70
N LEU A 82 -4.96 -16.13 16.90
CA LEU A 82 -4.80 -16.77 15.60
C LEU A 82 -4.45 -18.25 15.79
N PRO A 83 -5.02 -19.17 15.01
CA PRO A 83 -4.81 -20.61 15.20
C PRO A 83 -3.38 -21.06 14.88
N ASP A 84 -2.66 -20.31 14.03
CA ASP A 84 -1.28 -20.58 13.67
C ASP A 84 -0.35 -19.62 14.42
N ARG A 85 0.60 -20.17 15.19
CA ARG A 85 1.56 -19.40 16.01
C ARG A 85 2.53 -18.53 15.22
N SER A 86 2.71 -18.82 13.94
CA SER A 86 3.54 -18.02 13.03
C SER A 86 2.72 -16.92 12.34
N SER A 87 1.41 -16.85 12.60
CA SER A 87 0.60 -15.71 12.18
C SER A 87 0.70 -14.57 13.18
N ARG A 88 0.59 -13.35 12.69
CA ARG A 88 0.63 -12.14 13.52
C ARG A 88 -0.44 -11.16 13.11
N TRP A 89 -1.02 -10.49 14.09
CA TRP A 89 -1.88 -9.35 13.86
C TRP A 89 -1.05 -8.16 13.40
N MET A 90 -1.63 -7.41 12.48
CA MET A 90 -1.05 -6.24 11.87
C MET A 90 -2.07 -5.11 11.89
N LEU A 91 -1.59 -3.91 12.21
CA LEU A 91 -2.38 -2.68 12.23
C LEU A 91 -1.81 -1.71 11.21
N ALA A 92 -2.56 -1.38 10.17
CA ALA A 92 -2.22 -0.35 9.19
C ALA A 92 -2.96 0.95 9.48
N THR A 93 -2.22 2.05 9.43
CA THR A 93 -2.72 3.42 9.56
C THR A 93 -2.34 4.22 8.32
N THR A 94 -2.84 5.45 8.19
CA THR A 94 -2.42 6.37 7.12
C THR A 94 -0.93 6.68 7.16
N SER A 95 -0.33 6.75 8.36
CA SER A 95 1.11 6.97 8.55
C SER A 95 1.94 5.72 8.28
N VAL A 96 1.38 4.53 8.55
CA VAL A 96 2.06 3.24 8.36
C VAL A 96 1.18 2.29 7.54
N PRO A 97 1.09 2.48 6.21
CA PRO A 97 0.16 1.74 5.37
C PRO A 97 0.55 0.26 5.20
N THR A 98 1.81 -0.09 5.43
CA THR A 98 2.29 -1.49 5.41
C THR A 98 1.85 -2.28 6.64
N GLY A 99 1.40 -1.57 7.68
CA GLY A 99 1.04 -2.10 8.97
C GLY A 99 2.23 -2.41 9.89
N VAL A 100 1.96 -2.37 11.19
CA VAL A 100 2.88 -2.77 12.26
C VAL A 100 2.33 -4.00 12.98
N PRO A 101 3.19 -4.92 13.44
CA PRO A 101 2.73 -6.03 14.26
C PRO A 101 2.16 -5.51 15.58
N VAL A 102 1.03 -6.07 15.99
CA VAL A 102 0.37 -5.72 17.26
C VAL A 102 0.03 -6.98 18.05
N GLU A 103 -0.05 -6.80 19.36
CA GLU A 103 -0.53 -7.84 20.26
C GLU A 103 -2.05 -8.01 20.17
N ARG A 104 -2.56 -9.07 20.80
CA ARG A 104 -4.01 -9.34 20.86
C ARG A 104 -4.80 -8.21 21.52
N GLU A 105 -4.19 -7.56 22.50
CA GLU A 105 -4.73 -6.34 23.11
C GLU A 105 -3.80 -5.19 22.72
N HIS A 106 -4.34 -4.23 21.98
CA HIS A 106 -3.58 -3.07 21.52
C HIS A 106 -4.26 -1.79 21.97
N GLN A 107 -3.59 -1.03 22.82
CA GLN A 107 -4.02 0.29 23.21
C GLN A 107 -3.40 1.34 22.30
N PHE A 108 -4.24 2.18 21.70
CA PHE A 108 -3.76 3.30 20.89
C PHE A 108 -3.25 4.44 21.80
N PRO A 109 -2.15 5.11 21.44
CA PRO A 109 -1.67 6.28 22.17
C PRO A 109 -2.73 7.39 22.20
N GLN A 110 -2.85 8.11 23.32
CA GLN A 110 -3.85 9.18 23.44
C GLN A 110 -3.59 10.35 22.50
N ASP A 111 -2.33 10.64 22.18
CA ASP A 111 -1.93 11.73 21.29
C ASP A 111 -2.04 11.38 19.80
N MET A 112 -2.38 10.13 19.46
CA MET A 112 -2.53 9.71 18.08
C MET A 112 -3.92 10.11 17.55
N ASP A 113 -3.95 10.80 16.41
CA ASP A 113 -5.19 10.98 15.66
C ASP A 113 -5.57 9.64 15.01
N LEU A 114 -6.64 9.02 15.51
CA LEU A 114 -7.10 7.71 15.06
C LEU A 114 -8.32 7.88 14.15
N ASP A 115 -8.10 7.81 12.85
CA ASP A 115 -9.16 7.69 11.85
C ASP A 115 -9.63 6.23 11.79
N LEU A 116 -10.87 5.97 12.22
CA LEU A 116 -11.43 4.62 12.30
C LEU A 116 -11.76 3.99 10.94
N ASP A 117 -11.94 4.82 9.90
CA ASP A 117 -12.23 4.38 8.53
C ASP A 117 -10.92 4.04 7.78
N GLN A 118 -9.84 4.77 8.07
CA GLN A 118 -8.53 4.55 7.45
C GLN A 118 -7.64 3.58 8.23
N THR A 119 -7.88 3.43 9.54
CA THR A 119 -7.13 2.47 10.35
C THR A 119 -7.73 1.08 10.18
N THR A 120 -6.91 0.16 9.70
CA THR A 120 -7.34 -1.20 9.37
C THR A 120 -6.51 -2.24 10.12
N VAL A 121 -7.14 -3.36 10.43
CA VAL A 121 -6.56 -4.51 11.07
C VAL A 121 -6.59 -5.68 10.09
N PHE A 122 -5.50 -6.40 10.00
CA PHE A 122 -5.38 -7.63 9.24
C PHE A 122 -4.41 -8.56 9.96
N TYR A 123 -4.31 -9.82 9.53
CA TYR A 123 -3.24 -10.69 9.99
C TYR A 123 -2.42 -11.19 8.79
N THR A 124 -1.17 -11.52 9.05
CA THR A 124 -0.33 -12.20 8.05
C THR A 124 -0.12 -13.64 8.47
N VAL A 125 -0.38 -14.59 7.57
CA VAL A 125 -0.08 -16.01 7.74
C VAL A 125 1.39 -16.31 7.35
N PRO A 126 1.92 -17.51 7.64
CA PRO A 126 3.27 -17.89 7.21
C PRO A 126 3.50 -17.61 5.72
N ASN A 127 4.69 -17.13 5.37
CA ASN A 127 5.06 -16.55 4.07
C ASN A 127 4.56 -15.12 3.81
N ASN A 128 4.26 -14.34 4.86
CA ASN A 128 3.89 -12.92 4.79
C ASN A 128 2.67 -12.64 3.89
N ARG A 129 1.70 -13.57 3.83
CA ARG A 129 0.47 -13.35 3.08
C ARG A 129 -0.55 -12.63 3.94
N PRO A 130 -0.98 -11.41 3.61
CA PRO A 130 -1.98 -10.69 4.39
C PRO A 130 -3.37 -11.29 4.15
N SER A 131 -4.20 -11.29 5.20
CA SER A 131 -5.65 -11.39 5.08
C SER A 131 -6.22 -10.13 4.46
N PRO A 132 -7.49 -10.17 3.99
CA PRO A 132 -8.26 -8.96 3.79
C PRO A 132 -8.22 -8.07 5.05
N ALA A 133 -8.12 -6.76 4.84
CA ALA A 133 -8.10 -5.78 5.91
C ALA A 133 -9.51 -5.42 6.36
N VAL A 134 -9.67 -5.10 7.64
CA VAL A 134 -10.92 -4.71 8.27
C VAL A 134 -10.73 -3.34 8.94
N PRO A 135 -11.51 -2.31 8.59
CA PRO A 135 -11.44 -1.03 9.27
C PRO A 135 -11.94 -1.12 10.71
N ILE A 136 -11.33 -0.37 11.63
CA ILE A 136 -11.73 -0.37 13.05
C ILE A 136 -13.19 0.05 13.21
N ARG A 137 -13.69 0.93 12.33
CA ARG A 137 -15.10 1.29 12.29
C ARG A 137 -16.03 0.07 12.16
N GLU A 138 -15.72 -0.88 11.28
CA GLU A 138 -16.52 -2.11 11.09
C GLU A 138 -16.51 -2.97 12.37
N ILE A 139 -15.38 -3.00 13.08
CA ILE A 139 -15.24 -3.72 14.36
C ILE A 139 -16.08 -3.04 15.46
N LEU A 140 -16.06 -1.70 15.53
CA LEU A 140 -16.85 -0.93 16.47
C LEU A 140 -18.36 -1.15 16.25
N GLU A 141 -18.80 -1.09 14.99
CA GLU A 141 -20.19 -1.31 14.59
C GLU A 141 -20.65 -2.74 14.92
N ALA A 142 -19.79 -3.75 14.71
CA ALA A 142 -20.09 -5.14 15.10
C ALA A 142 -20.14 -5.34 16.62
N GLY A 143 -19.25 -4.69 17.38
CA GLY A 143 -19.24 -4.73 18.84
C GLY A 143 -20.47 -4.07 19.47
N GLY A 144 -20.94 -2.96 18.89
CA GLY A 144 -22.17 -2.28 19.31
C GLY A 144 -23.43 -3.15 19.18
N GLN A 145 -23.44 -4.10 18.25
CA GLN A 145 -24.53 -5.08 18.11
C GLN A 145 -24.51 -6.17 19.20
N ARG A 146 -23.34 -6.46 19.80
CA ARG A 146 -23.23 -7.45 20.90
C ARG A 146 -23.76 -6.91 22.22
N ALA A 147 -23.69 -5.60 22.45
CA ALA A 147 -24.25 -4.97 23.65
C ALA A 147 -25.79 -4.94 23.68
N PHE A 148 -26.45 -5.32 22.56
CA PHE A 148 -27.90 -5.27 22.38
C PHE A 148 -28.59 -6.65 22.42
N LEU A 149 -27.84 -7.73 22.68
CA LEU A 149 -28.42 -9.07 22.88
C LEU A 149 -28.60 -9.35 24.37
N PRO A 150 -29.85 -9.42 24.89
CA PRO A 150 -30.16 -9.75 26.28
C PRO A 150 -29.92 -11.23 26.61
#